data_AF-A0AAW2KN90-F1
#
_entry.id   AF-A0AAW2KN90-F1
#
_cell.length_a   1.000
_cell.length_b   1.000
_cell.length_c   1.000
_cell.angle_alpha   90.00
_cell.angle_beta   90.00
_cell.angle_gamma   90.00
#
_symmetry.space_group_name_H-M   'P 1'
#
loop_
_entity.id
_entity.type
_entity.pdbx_description
1 polymer ?
#
loop_
_entity_poly.entity_id
_entity_poly.type
_entity_poly.pdbx_seq_one_letter_code
_entity_poly.pdbx_strand_id
1 'polypeptide(L)' 'MLNMKEVYAVPDRHIRYAATKAFFGTKMAEGYSIHSHGIKMLSLMEKLVDLKTGFDNDTYIDVIPPGLIMLRP' A
#
# COMPACT_ATOMS: atom_id res chain seq x y z
N MET A 1 -17.18 26.21 12.54
CA MET A 1 -15.82 25.99 13.07
C MET A 1 -15.46 24.54 12.83
N LEU A 2 -14.43 24.26 12.01
CA LEU A 2 -13.97 22.87 11.82
C LEU A 2 -13.40 22.35 13.14
N ASN A 3 -13.85 21.18 13.59
CA ASN A 3 -13.35 20.56 14.80
C ASN A 3 -11.87 20.22 14.60
N MET A 4 -11.00 20.75 15.45
CA MET A 4 -9.55 20.49 15.39
C MET A 4 -9.27 18.97 15.47
N LYS A 5 -10.10 18.20 16.19
CA LYS A 5 -10.03 16.73 16.16
C LYS A 5 -10.33 16.15 14.78
N GLU A 6 -11.22 16.70 13.96
CA GLU A 6 -11.49 16.16 12.60
C GLU A 6 -10.34 16.43 11.63
N VAL A 7 -9.62 17.54 11.80
CA VAL A 7 -8.40 17.86 11.03
C VAL A 7 -7.27 16.87 11.34
N TYR A 8 -7.20 16.37 12.58
CA TYR A 8 -6.18 15.42 13.06
C TYR A 8 -6.67 13.96 13.21
N ALA A 9 -7.97 13.68 13.07
CA ALA A 9 -8.57 12.34 13.22
C ALA A 9 -8.42 11.49 11.97
N VAL A 10 -8.03 12.11 10.86
CA VAL A 10 -7.60 11.35 9.69
C VAL A 10 -6.20 10.82 10.03
N PRO A 11 -5.97 9.49 10.13
CA PRO A 11 -4.68 8.92 10.47
C PRO A 11 -3.59 9.68 9.73
N ASP A 12 -2.62 10.18 10.50
CA ASP A 12 -1.71 11.25 10.12
C ASP A 12 -1.45 11.22 8.60
N ARG A 13 -1.89 12.27 7.90
CA ARG A 13 -1.74 12.39 6.44
C ARG A 13 -0.31 12.06 6.01
N HIS A 14 0.66 12.38 6.86
CA HIS A 14 2.06 12.01 6.70
C HIS A 14 2.31 10.49 6.74
N ILE A 15 1.72 9.76 7.69
CA ILE A 15 1.82 8.29 7.77
C ILE A 15 1.25 7.62 6.53
N ARG A 16 0.09 8.08 6.06
CA ARG A 16 -0.51 7.59 4.81
C ARG A 16 0.36 7.86 3.60
N TYR A 17 0.84 9.09 3.47
CA TYR A 17 1.75 9.46 2.39
C TYR A 17 3.04 8.62 2.41
N ALA A 18 3.62 8.41 3.59
CA ALA A 18 4.81 7.59 3.75
C ALA A 18 4.58 6.12 3.37
N ALA A 19 3.46 5.53 3.80
CA ALA A 19 3.09 4.17 3.43
C ALA A 19 2.87 4.04 1.91
N THR A 20 2.15 4.99 1.30
CA THR A 20 1.89 5.01 -0.14
C THR A 20 3.21 5.14 -0.93
N LYS A 21 4.08 6.06 -0.52
CA LYS A 21 5.40 6.25 -1.13
C LYS A 21 6.27 5.00 -1.00
N ALA A 22 6.24 4.30 0.14
CA ALA A 22 6.97 3.05 0.34
C ALA A 22 6.46 1.94 -0.58
N PHE A 23 5.13 1.81 -0.73
CA PHE A 23 4.52 0.82 -1.62
C PHE A 23 4.90 1.06 -3.08
N PHE A 24 4.64 2.24 -3.63
CA PHE A 24 4.99 2.57 -5.03
C PHE A 24 6.49 2.67 -5.28
N GLY A 25 7.28 2.97 -4.25
CA GLY A 25 8.75 2.99 -4.32
C GLY A 25 9.40 1.62 -4.24
N THR A 26 8.64 0.56 -3.92
CA THR A 26 9.19 -0.79 -3.81
C THR A 26 9.46 -1.33 -5.21
N LYS A 27 10.73 -1.28 -5.62
CA LYS A 27 11.21 -1.94 -6.85
C LYS A 27 11.79 -3.30 -6.54
N MET A 28 11.59 -4.24 -7.44
CA MET A 28 12.27 -5.52 -7.41
C MET A 28 13.68 -5.33 -7.95
N ALA A 29 14.70 -5.68 -7.16
CA ALA A 29 16.07 -5.71 -7.65
C ALA A 29 16.26 -6.90 -8.61
N GLU A 30 17.15 -6.77 -9.59
CA GLU A 30 17.53 -7.90 -10.44
C GLU A 30 18.09 -9.04 -9.59
N GLY A 31 17.65 -10.28 -9.86
CA GLY A 31 18.04 -11.46 -9.09
C GLY A 31 17.33 -11.66 -7.75
N TYR A 32 16.40 -10.78 -7.34
CA TYR A 32 15.59 -11.00 -6.14
C TYR A 32 14.50 -12.08 -6.37
N SER A 33 14.07 -12.76 -5.32
CA SER A 33 12.99 -13.75 -5.42
C SER A 33 11.62 -13.07 -5.52
N ILE A 34 10.84 -13.44 -6.54
CA ILE A 34 9.45 -12.96 -6.74
C ILE A 34 8.61 -13.23 -5.49
N HIS A 35 8.79 -14.39 -4.85
CA HIS A 35 8.07 -14.76 -3.63
C HIS A 35 8.39 -13.80 -2.47
N SER A 36 9.68 -13.55 -2.22
CA SER A 36 10.11 -12.62 -1.16
C SER A 36 9.65 -11.19 -1.42
N HIS A 37 9.68 -10.77 -2.69
CA HIS A 37 9.21 -9.46 -3.11
C HIS A 37 7.68 -9.35 -2.93
N GLY A 38 6.95 -10.40 -3.30
CA GLY A 38 5.51 -10.46 -3.17
C GLY A 38 5.03 -10.37 -1.73
N ILE A 39 5.67 -11.10 -0.80
CA ILE A 39 5.38 -10.98 0.64
C ILE A 39 5.58 -9.54 1.14
N LYS A 40 6.66 -8.88 0.69
CA LYS A 40 6.92 -7.48 1.06
C LYS A 40 5.84 -6.53 0.52
N MET A 41 5.39 -6.75 -0.72
CA MET A 41 4.29 -5.96 -1.31
C MET A 41 2.97 -6.20 -0.58
N LEU A 42 2.64 -7.45 -0.24
CA LEU A 42 1.47 -7.82 0.56
C LEU A 42 1.46 -7.11 1.92
N SER A 43 2.57 -7.15 2.65
CA SER A 43 2.68 -6.48 3.96
C SER A 43 2.52 -4.96 3.87
N LEU A 44 3.04 -4.33 2.80
CA LEU A 44 2.84 -2.90 2.58
C LEU A 44 1.38 -2.58 2.19
N MET A 45 0.73 -3.48 1.45
CA MET A 45 -0.68 -3.35 1.08
C MET A 45 -1.61 -3.42 2.30
N GLU A 46 -1.41 -4.40 3.19
CA GLU A 46 -2.16 -4.52 4.45
C GLU A 46 -2.09 -3.21 5.27
N LYS A 47 -0.90 -2.61 5.37
CA LYS A 47 -0.71 -1.31 6.04
C LYS A 47 -1.51 -0.18 5.38
N LEU A 48 -1.65 -0.18 4.05
CA LEU A 48 -2.43 0.84 3.37
C LEU A 48 -3.93 0.68 3.63
N VAL A 49 -4.41 -0.57 3.64
CA VAL A 49 -5.81 -0.91 3.97
C VAL A 49 -6.14 -0.47 5.39
N ASP A 50 -5.29 -0.78 6.37
CA ASP A 50 -5.46 -0.37 7.77
C ASP A 50 -5.53 1.16 7.94
N LEU A 51 -4.75 1.88 7.14
CA LEU A 51 -4.70 3.33 7.18
C LEU A 51 -5.88 4.00 6.47
N LYS A 52 -6.82 3.25 5.88
CA LYS A 52 -7.97 3.77 5.11
C LYS A 52 -7.53 4.86 4.13
N THR A 53 -6.48 4.59 3.36
CA THR A 53 -5.88 5.55 2.41
C THR A 53 -6.80 5.96 1.27
N GLY A 54 -8.03 5.45 1.22
CA GLY A 54 -9.02 5.75 0.17
C GLY A 54 -8.84 4.88 -1.07
N PHE A 55 -7.92 3.91 -1.04
CA PHE A 55 -7.92 2.83 -2.01
C PHE A 55 -9.05 1.88 -1.65
N ASP A 56 -10.06 1.80 -2.51
CA ASP A 56 -11.00 0.70 -2.50
C ASP A 56 -10.29 -0.59 -2.96
N ASN A 57 -10.87 -1.75 -2.64
CA ASN A 57 -10.30 -3.04 -3.00
C ASN A 57 -10.09 -3.22 -4.52
N ASP A 58 -10.84 -2.46 -5.33
CA ASP A 58 -10.81 -2.54 -6.79
C ASP A 58 -9.63 -1.73 -7.38
N THR A 59 -9.32 -0.55 -6.83
CA THR A 59 -8.14 0.26 -7.20
C THR A 59 -6.82 -0.48 -6.87
N TYR A 60 -6.82 -1.36 -5.86
CA TYR A 60 -5.63 -2.14 -5.53
C TYR A 60 -5.27 -3.19 -6.59
N ILE A 61 -6.26 -3.79 -7.25
CA ILE A 61 -6.02 -4.85 -8.25
C ILE A 61 -5.31 -4.28 -9.47
N ASP A 62 -5.62 -3.05 -9.87
CA ASP A 62 -4.99 -2.36 -11.01
C ASP A 62 -3.55 -1.89 -10.72
N VAL A 63 -3.21 -1.69 -9.44
CA VAL A 63 -1.90 -1.18 -9.01
C VAL A 63 -0.91 -2.33 -8.72
N ILE A 64 -1.42 -3.53 -8.49
CA ILE A 64 -0.58 -4.71 -8.32
C ILE A 64 0.17 -5.01 -9.64
N PRO A 65 1.51 -5.07 -9.65
CA PRO A 65 2.26 -5.40 -10.85
C PRO A 65 1.89 -6.82 -11.32
N PRO A 66 1.81 -7.08 -12.65
CA PRO A 66 1.36 -8.36 -13.22
C PRO A 66 2.05 -9.61 -12.65
N GLY A 67 3.27 -9.46 -12.13
CA GLY A 67 4.05 -10.55 -11.51
C GLY A 67 3.52 -11.04 -10.16
N LEU A 68 2.65 -10.30 -9.47
CA LEU A 68 2.04 -10.72 -8.21
C LEU A 68 0.65 -11.38 -8.42
N ILE A 69 -0.03 -11.09 -9.54
CA ILE A 69 -1.32 -11.70 -9.91
C ILE A 69 -1.17 -13.21 -10.17
N MET A 70 0.02 -13.65 -10.61
CA MET A 70 0.37 -15.07 -10.79
C MET A 70 0.41 -15.90 -9.50
N LEU A 71 0.32 -15.30 -8.31
CA LEU A 71 0.35 -16.00 -7.02
C LEU A 71 -1.04 -16.23 -6.41
N ARG A 72 -2.14 -15.85 -7.08
CA ARG A 72 -3.48 -16.30 -6.69
C ARG A 72 -3.86 -17.57 -7.47
N PRO A 73 -4.31 -18.64 -6.78
CA PRO A 73 -4.79 -19.86 -7.42
C PRO A 73 -6.06 -19.63 -8.25
#